data_AF-A0AAV0MHX3-F1
#
_entry.id   AF-A0AAV0MHX3-F1
#
_cell.length_a   1.000
_cell.length_b   1.000
_cell.length_c   1.000
_cell.angle_alpha   90.00
_cell.angle_beta   90.00
_cell.angle_gamma   90.00
#
_symmetry.space_group_name_H-M   'P 1'
#
loop_
_entity.id
_entity.type
_entity.pdbx_description
1 polymer ?
#
loop_
_entity_poly.entity_id
_entity_poly.type
_entity_poly.pdbx_seq_one_letter_code
_entity_poly.pdbx_strand_id
1 'polypeptide(L)' 'MYFHGARFSNYEAWLSDPTHIGPSAQVVWPIVGQEILNGDVGGGFRGIQITSGFFQIWRASGITSELQL' A
#
# COMPACT_ATOMS: atom_id res chain seq x y z
N MET A 1 -4.54 -12.04 1.90
CA MET A 1 -4.13 -10.67 2.28
C MET A 1 -4.74 -9.63 1.33
N TYR A 2 -6.01 -9.74 0.96
CA TYR A 2 -6.63 -8.87 -0.05
C TYR A 2 -7.30 -7.62 0.55
N PHE A 3 -8.05 -7.79 1.64
CA PHE A 3 -8.79 -6.71 2.28
C PHE A 3 -7.91 -5.52 2.74
N HIS A 4 -6.73 -5.79 3.28
CA HIS A 4 -5.76 -4.73 3.61
C HIS A 4 -5.28 -3.98 2.36
N GLY A 5 -5.10 -4.69 1.24
CA GLY A 5 -4.86 -4.09 -0.08
C GLY A 5 -6.01 -3.19 -0.54
N ALA A 6 -7.25 -3.64 -0.38
CA ALA A 6 -8.43 -2.90 -0.84
C ALA A 6 -8.77 -1.66 -0.02
N ARG A 7 -8.37 -1.59 1.26
CA ARG A 7 -8.87 -0.58 2.21
C ARG A 7 -7.81 0.30 2.84
N PHE A 8 -6.59 -0.19 2.97
CA PHE A 8 -5.53 0.45 3.75
C PHE A 8 -4.19 0.44 3.01
N SER A 9 -4.24 0.50 1.68
CA SER A 9 -3.05 0.43 0.84
C SER A 9 -2.99 1.60 -0.14
N ASN A 10 -1.86 1.69 -0.85
CA ASN A 10 -1.65 2.61 -1.96
C ASN A 10 -1.55 1.87 -3.30
N TYR A 11 -2.33 0.80 -3.50
CA TYR A 11 -2.15 -0.11 -4.64
C TYR A 11 -2.35 0.59 -5.99
N GLU A 12 -3.42 1.39 -6.14
CA GLU A 12 -3.66 2.13 -7.39
C GLU A 12 -2.57 3.19 -7.66
N ALA A 13 -2.12 3.88 -6.61
CA ALA A 13 -1.01 4.84 -6.73
C ALA A 13 0.28 4.13 -7.16
N TRP A 14 0.63 3.02 -6.50
CA TRP A 14 1.79 2.21 -6.87
C TRP A 14 1.69 1.65 -8.29
N LEU A 15 0.50 1.26 -8.75
CA LEU A 15 0.32 0.79 -10.13
C LEU A 15 0.68 1.87 -11.17
N SER A 16 0.45 3.15 -10.85
CA SER A 16 0.76 4.29 -11.73
C SER A 16 2.27 4.61 -11.82
N ASP A 17 3.03 4.40 -10.74
CA ASP A 17 4.49 4.59 -10.71
C ASP A 17 5.17 3.55 -9.79
N PRO A 18 5.30 2.29 -10.26
CA PRO A 18 5.80 1.19 -9.45
C PRO A 18 7.31 1.27 -9.18
N THR A 19 8.00 2.22 -9.82
CA THR A 19 9.45 2.43 -9.68
C THR A 19 9.82 3.41 -8.59
N HIS A 20 8.96 4.39 -8.28
CA HIS A 20 9.23 5.41 -7.26
C HIS A 20 8.31 5.31 -6.04
N ILE A 21 7.11 4.71 -6.18
CA ILE A 21 6.19 4.53 -5.06
C ILE A 21 6.52 3.20 -4.36
N GLY A 22 6.64 3.23 -3.04
CA GLY A 22 6.83 2.06 -2.21
C GLY A 22 5.49 1.33 -1.94
N PRO A 23 5.43 0.00 -2.01
CA PRO A 23 4.22 -0.73 -1.68
C PRO A 23 3.92 -0.64 -0.18
N SER A 24 2.72 -0.23 0.19
CA SER A 24 2.26 -0.14 1.59
C SER A 24 0.83 -0.64 1.72
N ALA A 25 0.53 -1.44 2.75
CA ALA A 25 -0.80 -2.00 3.00
C ALA A 25 -1.15 -2.12 4.50
N GLN A 26 -0.45 -1.36 5.34
CA GLN A 26 -0.68 -1.32 6.78
C GLN A 26 -0.54 0.12 7.28
N VAL A 27 -1.54 0.58 8.02
CA VAL A 27 -1.59 1.92 8.61
C VAL A 27 -1.75 1.79 10.11
N VAL A 28 -0.96 2.56 10.85
CA VAL A 28 -0.94 2.59 12.31
C VAL A 28 -1.83 3.73 12.82
N TRP A 29 -2.63 3.46 13.85
CA TRP A 29 -3.42 4.50 14.51
C TRP A 29 -2.57 5.47 15.35
N PRO A 30 -2.90 6.77 15.35
CA PRO A 30 -2.18 7.79 16.12
C PRO A 30 -2.67 7.84 17.58
N ILE A 31 -2.15 6.94 18.42
CA ILE A 31 -2.55 6.85 19.83
C ILE A 31 -1.50 7.44 20.77
N VAL A 32 -0.24 7.02 20.61
CA VAL A 32 0.87 7.35 21.53
C VAL A 32 2.13 7.86 20.81
N GLY A 33 2.01 8.40 19.59
CA GLY A 33 3.16 8.81 18.77
C GLY A 33 3.66 7.73 17.82
N GLN A 34 3.07 6.52 17.87
CA GLN A 34 3.41 5.39 17.00
C GLN A 34 3.03 5.61 15.52
N GLU A 35 2.26 6.65 15.20
CA GLU A 35 2.01 7.08 13.82
C GLU A 35 3.28 7.55 13.10
N ILE A 36 4.39 7.77 13.83
CA ILE A 36 5.72 7.93 13.22
C ILE A 36 6.11 6.74 12.34
N LEU A 37 5.52 5.55 12.58
CA LEU A 37 5.71 4.36 11.75
C LEU A 37 5.00 4.46 10.39
N ASN A 38 4.04 5.39 10.22
CA ASN A 38 3.42 5.67 8.93
C ASN A 38 4.34 6.57 8.09
N GLY A 39 5.39 5.96 7.55
CA GLY A 39 6.36 6.62 6.68
C GLY A 39 5.72 7.09 5.37
N ASP A 40 6.30 8.14 4.78
CA ASP A 40 5.96 8.56 3.42
C ASP A 40 6.51 7.53 2.42
N VAL A 41 5.61 6.86 1.71
CA VAL A 41 5.94 5.84 0.70
C VAL A 41 5.65 6.32 -0.72
N GLY A 42 5.33 7.61 -0.91
CA GLY A 42 4.93 8.17 -2.19
C GLY A 42 3.44 8.01 -2.50
N GLY A 43 2.98 8.66 -3.57
CA GLY A 43 1.57 8.62 -3.99
C GLY A 43 0.61 9.34 -3.02
N GLY A 44 1.11 10.22 -2.16
CA GLY A 44 0.32 10.90 -1.13
C GLY A 44 -0.11 9.99 0.02
N PHE A 45 0.44 8.77 0.12
CA PHE A 45 0.08 7.79 1.13
C PHE A 45 1.16 7.67 2.22
N ARG A 46 0.71 7.52 3.46
CA ARG A 46 1.59 7.26 4.61
C ARG A 46 1.19 5.98 5.32
N GLY A 47 2.16 5.07 5.48
CA GLY A 47 1.95 3.76 6.09
C GLY A 47 3.25 2.97 6.22
N ILE A 48 3.13 1.72 6.62
CA ILE A 48 4.26 0.80 6.71
C ILE A 48 4.52 0.19 5.34
N GLN A 49 5.73 0.40 4.82
CA GLN A 49 6.19 -0.27 3.61
C GLN A 49 6.24 -1.78 3.82
N ILE A 50 5.58 -2.53 2.93
CA ILE A 50 5.54 -3.99 2.97
C ILE A 50 6.60 -4.60 2.06
N THR A 51 7.13 -5.77 2.43
CA THR A 51 8.13 -6.52 1.64
C THR A 51 7.64 -7.91 1.21
N SER A 52 6.35 -8.19 1.38
CA SER A 52 5.73 -9.49 1.08
C SER A 52 5.52 -9.77 -0.41
N GLY A 53 5.60 -8.75 -1.28
CA GLY A 53 5.46 -8.90 -2.73
C GLY A 53 4.02 -8.97 -3.27
N PHE A 54 2.99 -8.69 -2.45
CA PHE A 54 1.59 -8.81 -2.88
C PHE A 54 1.21 -7.89 -4.04
N PHE A 55 1.75 -6.67 -4.09
CA PHE A 55 1.46 -5.72 -5.16
C PHE A 55 1.90 -6.25 -6.53
N GLN A 56 3.08 -6.88 -6.59
CA GLN A 56 3.59 -7.51 -7.80
C GLN A 56 2.72 -8.71 -8.21
N ILE A 57 2.24 -9.51 -7.26
CA ILE A 57 1.33 -10.63 -7.51
C ILE A 57 -0.01 -10.14 -8.08
N TRP A 58 -0.63 -9.12 -7.48
CA TRP A 58 -1.90 -8.57 -7.96
C TRP A 58 -1.77 -7.95 -9.35
N ARG A 59 -0.66 -7.24 -9.60
CA ARG A 59 -0.37 -6.69 -10.92
C ARG A 59 -0.21 -7.80 -11.96
N ALA A 60 0.50 -8.88 -11.63
CA ALA A 60 0.65 -10.03 -12.52
C ALA A 60 -0.69 -10.74 -12.79
N SER A 61 -1.62 -10.70 -11.84
CA SER A 61 -3.00 -11.20 -12.00
C SER A 61 -3.95 -10.24 -12.73
N GLY A 62 -3.46 -9.09 -13.20
CA GLY A 62 -4.26 -8.12 -13.95
C GLY A 62 -5.23 -7.30 -13.09
N ILE A 63 -5.05 -7.24 -11.78
CA ILE A 63 -5.85 -6.40 -10.88
C ILE A 63 -5.41 -4.96 -11.06
N THR A 64 -6.33 -4.06 -11.39
CA THR A 64 -6.03 -2.65 -11.72
C THR A 64 -6.71 -1.64 -10.79
N SER A 65 -7.63 -2.10 -9.94
CA SER A 65 -8.32 -1.25 -8.97
C SER A 65 -8.51 -1.96 -7.64
N GLU A 66 -8.55 -1.19 -6.56
CA GLU A 66 -8.86 -1.67 -5.21
C GLU A 66 -10.26 -2.27 -5.10
N LEU A 67 -11.19 -1.94 -5.99
CA LEU A 67 -12.53 -2.56 -6.09
C LEU A 67 -12.48 -4.08 -6.40
N GLN A 68 -11.37 -4.56 -6.94
CA GLN A 68 -11.15 -5.96 -7.31
C GLN A 68 -10.41 -6.76 -6.22
N LEU A 69 -9.96 -6.10 -5.16
CA LEU A 69 -9.28 -6.68 -4.00
C LEU A 69 -10.29 -6.93 -2.86
#